data_AF-A0A9P4T618-F1
#
_entry.id   AF-A0A9P4T618-F1
#
_cell.length_a   1.000
_cell.length_b   1.000
_cell.length_c   1.000
_cell.angle_alpha   90.00
_cell.angle_beta   90.00
_cell.angle_gamma   90.00
#
_symmetry.space_group_name_H-M   'P 1'
#
loop_
_entity.id
_entity.type
_entity.pdbx_description
1 polymer ?
#
loop_
_entity_poly.entity_id
_entity_poly.type
_entity_poly.pdbx_seq_one_letter_code
_entity_poly.pdbx_strand_id
1 'polypeptide(L)'
;MRGGESTIKMPQPTPHSRHGFTPIAPQPVDTPRSTTTKRSREDDESGDASKRRRRSSSNASSSLELTEEDRLLLKLKDSDSMPWKDIAARFQTELGKQYQIPALQMRLKRLRERMRTWSEADVRALRMAHDYWAQNKFDVIAQKMLEFGAQEKWTPKQCARKWAEQECDTALPTPLPQLDQHAQHSFTPYSMSPAEPATTFLPYMPS
;
A
#
# COMPACT_ATOMS: atom_id res chain seq x y z
N MET A 1 73.55 -35.65 22.64
CA MET A 1 74.56 -34.60 22.88
C MET A 1 74.04 -33.30 22.28
N ARG A 2 74.01 -32.22 23.09
CA ARG A 2 73.98 -30.76 22.78
C ARG A 2 73.20 -30.30 21.53
N GLY A 3 72.22 -29.41 21.60
CA GLY A 3 72.20 -28.14 22.34
C GLY A 3 72.21 -27.00 21.32
N GLY A 4 71.40 -25.95 21.52
CA GLY A 4 71.49 -24.73 20.71
C GLY A 4 70.15 -24.03 20.50
N GLU A 5 69.84 -23.09 21.40
CA GLU A 5 68.84 -22.04 21.19
C GLU A 5 69.16 -21.20 19.96
N SER A 6 68.13 -20.76 19.23
CA SER A 6 68.22 -19.63 18.32
C SER A 6 66.98 -18.76 18.53
N THR A 7 67.25 -17.62 19.16
CA THR A 7 66.33 -16.50 19.35
C THR A 7 66.03 -15.84 18.01
N ILE A 8 64.73 -15.69 17.66
CA ILE A 8 64.29 -14.74 16.64
C ILE A 8 63.26 -13.83 17.30
N LYS A 9 63.70 -12.59 17.53
CA LYS A 9 62.89 -11.47 17.99
C LYS A 9 61.81 -11.13 16.97
N MET A 10 60.59 -11.03 17.48
CA MET A 10 59.42 -10.46 16.81
C MET A 10 59.33 -8.96 17.16
N PRO A 11 59.23 -8.08 16.15
CA PRO A 11 58.59 -6.77 16.32
C PRO A 11 57.64 -6.47 15.15
N GLN A 12 56.54 -5.72 15.22
CA GLN A 12 55.67 -5.14 16.23
C GLN A 12 54.45 -4.67 15.39
N PRO A 13 53.19 -4.79 15.85
CA PRO A 13 52.02 -4.45 15.04
C PRO A 13 51.87 -2.93 14.87
N THR A 14 51.70 -2.49 13.62
CA THR A 14 51.43 -1.09 13.27
C THR A 14 50.11 -0.60 13.88
N PRO A 15 50.08 0.60 14.48
CA PRO A 15 48.89 1.07 15.17
C PRO A 15 48.03 2.01 14.31
N HIS A 16 46.73 1.99 14.60
CA HIS A 16 45.70 3.00 14.33
C HIS A 16 44.95 2.95 12.98
N SER A 17 43.78 2.32 12.99
CA SER A 17 42.59 2.91 12.39
C SER A 17 41.44 2.88 13.41
N ARG A 18 41.36 3.93 14.23
CA ARG A 18 40.19 4.20 15.07
C ARG A 18 39.14 4.85 14.16
N HIS A 19 38.33 4.03 13.49
CA HIS A 19 37.10 4.53 12.87
C HIS A 19 36.17 4.98 13.99
N GLY A 20 36.11 6.30 14.21
CA GLY A 20 35.23 6.93 15.17
C GLY A 20 33.77 6.65 14.82
N PHE A 21 33.03 6.13 15.81
CA PHE A 21 31.59 6.06 15.77
C PHE A 21 31.02 7.48 15.67
N THR A 22 30.14 7.73 14.70
CA THR A 22 29.30 8.92 14.68
C THR A 22 28.15 8.73 15.68
N PRO A 23 27.92 9.70 16.59
CA PRO A 23 26.83 9.61 17.56
C PRO A 23 25.45 9.75 16.89
N ILE A 24 24.59 8.76 17.14
CA ILE A 24 23.15 8.75 16.83
C ILE A 24 22.44 9.51 17.96
N ALA A 25 22.45 10.85 17.90
CA ALA A 25 21.53 11.67 18.68
C ALA A 25 21.21 12.97 17.92
N PRO A 26 19.93 13.38 17.81
CA PRO A 26 19.54 14.59 17.10
C PRO A 26 19.99 15.83 17.89
N GLN A 27 20.76 16.71 17.25
CA GLN A 27 21.08 18.02 17.81
C GLN A 27 20.04 19.06 17.32
N PRO A 28 19.52 19.91 18.21
CA PRO A 28 18.43 20.84 17.92
C PRO A 28 18.83 21.97 16.95
N VAL A 29 17.85 22.30 16.11
CA VAL A 29 17.76 23.40 15.14
C VAL A 29 18.14 24.76 15.73
N ASP A 30 18.93 25.55 14.98
CA ASP A 30 18.78 27.01 14.82
C ASP A 30 19.46 27.52 13.53
N THR A 31 18.75 28.38 12.80
CA THR A 31 19.02 29.02 11.47
C THR A 31 20.02 30.20 11.52
N PRO A 32 20.31 30.96 10.43
CA PRO A 32 20.74 30.61 9.07
C PRO A 32 22.06 31.35 8.69
N ARG A 33 22.83 30.82 7.73
CA ARG A 33 23.90 31.60 7.06
C ARG A 33 24.04 31.15 5.62
N SER A 34 23.81 32.04 4.65
CA SER A 34 24.85 32.34 3.66
C SER A 34 24.47 33.54 2.80
N THR A 35 25.20 34.61 3.02
CA THR A 35 25.50 35.65 2.04
C THR A 35 26.23 35.06 0.82
N THR A 36 26.09 35.76 -0.31
CA THR A 36 26.97 35.78 -1.50
C THR A 36 27.13 34.50 -2.33
N THR A 37 26.47 34.46 -3.49
CA THR A 37 27.14 34.32 -4.80
C THR A 37 26.25 34.90 -5.89
N LYS A 38 26.72 35.99 -6.50
CA LYS A 38 26.15 36.62 -7.69
C LYS A 38 26.44 35.74 -8.91
N ARG A 39 25.40 35.29 -9.63
CA ARG A 39 25.43 35.08 -11.09
C ARG A 39 24.11 35.58 -11.68
N SER A 40 24.20 36.77 -12.25
CA SER A 40 23.17 37.35 -13.12
C SER A 40 23.10 36.53 -14.41
N ARG A 41 21.88 36.10 -14.75
CA ARG A 41 21.40 35.95 -16.13
C ARG A 41 19.88 35.82 -16.08
N GLU A 42 19.22 36.92 -16.40
CA GLU A 42 17.79 36.99 -16.69
C GLU A 42 17.63 36.60 -18.16
N ASP A 43 16.81 35.59 -18.45
CA ASP A 43 16.04 35.48 -19.71
C ASP A 43 14.90 34.46 -19.56
N ASP A 44 13.71 35.02 -19.64
CA ASP A 44 12.39 34.57 -20.11
C ASP A 44 12.05 33.08 -20.41
N GLU A 45 10.87 32.72 -19.88
CA GLU A 45 9.79 31.91 -20.49
C GLU A 45 10.12 30.61 -21.26
N SER A 46 9.90 29.47 -20.60
CA SER A 46 9.31 28.31 -21.29
C SER A 46 8.66 27.35 -20.29
N GLY A 47 7.32 27.32 -20.31
CA GLY A 47 6.52 26.37 -19.55
C GLY A 47 6.73 24.95 -20.09
N ASP A 48 7.66 24.20 -19.51
CA ASP A 48 7.79 22.78 -19.81
C ASP A 48 6.75 21.98 -19.04
N ALA A 49 5.91 21.34 -19.83
CA ALA A 49 4.83 20.49 -19.41
C ALA A 49 5.32 19.45 -18.41
N SER A 50 4.97 19.67 -17.14
CA SER A 50 4.94 18.63 -16.12
C SER A 50 3.88 17.58 -16.51
N LYS A 51 4.25 16.74 -17.50
CA LYS A 51 3.59 15.49 -17.86
C LYS A 51 3.86 14.54 -16.71
N ARG A 52 3.18 14.79 -15.58
CA ARG A 52 3.05 13.89 -14.44
C ARG A 52 2.63 12.56 -15.04
N ARG A 53 3.59 11.63 -15.09
CA ARG A 53 3.39 10.23 -15.46
C ARG A 53 2.10 9.77 -14.81
N ARG A 54 1.05 9.64 -15.63
CA ARG A 54 -0.17 8.93 -15.26
C ARG A 54 0.27 7.53 -14.87
N ARG A 55 0.39 7.28 -13.57
CA ARG A 55 0.47 5.93 -13.03
C ARG A 55 -0.92 5.35 -13.26
N SER A 56 -1.11 4.67 -14.39
CA SER A 56 -2.28 3.81 -14.59
C SER A 56 -2.17 2.67 -13.59
N SER A 57 -2.75 2.85 -12.40
CA SER A 57 -2.91 1.81 -11.39
C SER A 57 -4.38 1.40 -11.35
N SER A 58 -4.76 0.55 -12.28
CA SER A 58 -6.01 -0.22 -12.23
C SER A 58 -5.98 -1.39 -13.22
N ASN A 59 -4.93 -2.22 -13.13
CA ASN A 59 -5.00 -3.61 -13.61
C ASN A 59 -5.62 -4.48 -12.50
N ALA A 60 -6.86 -4.17 -12.12
CA ALA A 60 -7.70 -5.14 -11.44
C ALA A 60 -8.28 -6.03 -12.55
N SER A 61 -7.99 -7.34 -12.50
CA SER A 61 -8.46 -8.39 -13.41
C SER A 61 -8.13 -8.24 -14.90
N SER A 62 -6.98 -7.68 -15.26
CA SER A 62 -6.45 -7.84 -16.63
C SER A 62 -5.79 -9.21 -16.77
N SER A 63 -6.19 -10.00 -17.76
CA SER A 63 -5.41 -11.15 -18.22
C SER A 63 -3.93 -10.76 -18.32
N LEU A 64 -3.04 -11.50 -17.65
CA LEU A 64 -1.59 -11.22 -17.70
C LEU A 64 -1.08 -11.51 -19.10
N GLU A 65 -1.03 -10.47 -19.93
CA GLU A 65 -0.42 -10.58 -21.25
C GLU A 65 1.09 -10.72 -21.09
N LEU A 66 1.59 -11.94 -21.35
CA LEU A 66 3.01 -12.23 -21.36
C LEU A 66 3.64 -11.68 -22.63
N THR A 67 4.73 -10.93 -22.44
CA THR A 67 5.62 -10.51 -23.53
C THR A 67 6.22 -11.74 -24.22
N GLU A 68 6.61 -11.60 -25.49
CA GLU A 68 7.26 -12.68 -26.26
C GLU A 68 8.49 -13.25 -25.52
N GLU A 69 9.29 -12.36 -24.93
CA GLU A 69 10.46 -12.72 -24.14
C GLU A 69 10.10 -13.56 -22.90
N ASP A 70 9.02 -13.20 -22.21
CA ASP A 70 8.56 -13.93 -21.01
C ASP A 70 8.06 -15.33 -21.38
N ARG A 71 7.37 -15.47 -22.53
CA ARG A 71 6.91 -16.77 -23.05
C ARG A 71 8.09 -17.67 -23.41
N LEU A 72 9.10 -17.12 -24.09
CA LEU A 72 10.33 -17.85 -24.42
C LEU A 72 11.06 -18.31 -23.15
N LEU A 73 11.20 -17.42 -22.16
CA LEU A 73 11.87 -17.74 -20.90
C LEU A 73 11.20 -18.87 -20.13
N LEU A 74 9.87 -18.87 -20.07
CA LEU A 74 9.08 -19.93 -19.45
C LEU A 74 9.24 -21.25 -20.19
N LYS A 75 9.09 -21.25 -21.51
CA LYS A 75 9.22 -22.47 -22.32
C LYS A 75 10.59 -23.13 -22.13
N LEU A 76 11.66 -22.37 -22.32
CA LEU A 76 13.02 -22.92 -22.23
C LEU A 76 13.33 -23.48 -20.83
N LYS A 77 12.79 -22.85 -19.78
CA LYS A 77 13.08 -23.28 -18.41
C LYS A 77 12.15 -24.37 -17.88
N ASP A 78 10.85 -24.29 -18.15
CA ASP A 78 9.85 -25.17 -17.55
C ASP A 78 9.50 -26.35 -18.46
N SER A 79 9.44 -26.13 -19.78
CA SER A 79 9.18 -27.21 -20.74
C SER A 79 10.45 -27.96 -21.12
N ASP A 80 11.50 -27.22 -21.50
CA ASP A 80 12.72 -27.83 -22.06
C ASP A 80 13.79 -28.11 -20.99
N SER A 81 13.58 -27.63 -19.75
CA SER A 81 14.51 -27.80 -18.62
C SER A 81 15.97 -27.39 -18.92
N MET A 82 16.14 -26.38 -19.77
CA MET A 82 17.43 -25.98 -20.31
C MET A 82 18.29 -25.25 -19.25
N PRO A 83 19.63 -25.45 -19.22
CA PRO A 83 20.49 -24.73 -18.29
C PRO A 83 20.60 -23.24 -18.67
N TRP A 84 20.86 -22.38 -17.68
CA TRP A 84 20.84 -20.93 -17.88
C TRP A 84 21.78 -20.39 -18.96
N LYS A 85 22.93 -21.04 -19.17
CA LYS A 85 23.90 -20.66 -20.20
C LYS A 85 23.30 -20.80 -21.60
N ASP A 86 22.63 -21.93 -21.84
CA ASP A 86 22.04 -22.23 -23.14
C ASP A 86 20.79 -21.37 -23.37
N ILE A 87 20.02 -21.09 -22.31
CA ILE A 87 18.92 -20.12 -22.38
C ILE A 87 19.43 -18.75 -22.84
N ALA A 88 20.53 -18.23 -22.26
CA ALA A 88 21.09 -16.95 -22.68
C ALA A 88 21.54 -16.95 -24.14
N ALA A 89 22.11 -18.06 -24.63
CA ALA A 89 22.44 -18.23 -26.04
C ALA A 89 21.17 -18.20 -26.93
N ARG A 90 20.09 -18.89 -26.54
CA ARG A 90 18.81 -18.87 -27.27
C ARG A 90 18.20 -17.47 -27.34
N PHE A 91 18.28 -16.70 -26.26
CA PHE A 91 17.85 -15.29 -26.26
C PHE A 91 18.65 -14.44 -27.25
N GLN A 92 19.95 -14.69 -27.38
CA GLN A 92 20.77 -14.01 -28.37
C GLN A 92 20.44 -14.44 -29.80
N THR A 93 20.18 -15.72 -30.05
CA THR A 93 19.88 -16.22 -31.40
C THR A 93 18.47 -15.90 -31.88
N GLU A 94 17.46 -16.01 -31.01
CA GLU A 94 16.04 -15.84 -31.38
C GLU A 94 15.60 -14.37 -31.33
N LEU A 95 16.10 -13.60 -30.36
CA LEU A 95 15.66 -12.21 -30.12
C LEU A 95 16.76 -11.18 -30.38
N GLY A 96 17.99 -11.60 -30.67
CA GLY A 96 19.14 -10.70 -30.83
C GLY A 96 19.58 -10.00 -29.55
N LYS A 97 19.14 -10.48 -28.37
CA LYS A 97 19.36 -9.81 -27.09
C LYS A 97 20.29 -10.60 -26.19
N GLN A 98 21.36 -9.94 -25.74
CA GLN A 98 22.30 -10.50 -24.77
C GLN A 98 21.83 -10.18 -23.36
N TYR A 99 21.51 -11.23 -22.60
CA TYR A 99 21.18 -11.11 -21.19
C TYR A 99 22.22 -11.82 -20.32
N GLN A 100 22.56 -11.18 -19.20
CA GLN A 100 23.31 -11.83 -18.14
C GLN A 100 22.42 -12.86 -17.43
N ILE A 101 22.98 -14.01 -17.06
CA ILE A 101 22.24 -15.09 -16.38
C ILE A 101 21.47 -14.61 -15.14
N PRO A 102 22.05 -13.79 -14.23
CA PRO A 102 21.31 -13.28 -13.08
C PRO A 102 20.08 -12.44 -13.47
N ALA A 103 20.14 -11.73 -14.59
CA ALA A 103 19.00 -10.94 -15.07
C ALA A 103 17.85 -11.86 -15.53
N LEU A 104 18.15 -12.93 -16.26
CA LEU A 104 17.15 -13.95 -16.66
C LEU A 104 16.55 -14.67 -15.45
N GLN A 105 17.39 -15.02 -14.47
CA GLN A 105 16.93 -15.64 -13.21
C GLN A 105 15.96 -14.72 -12.46
N MET A 106 16.32 -13.46 -12.29
CA MET A 106 15.47 -12.47 -11.63
C MET A 106 14.18 -12.21 -12.43
N ARG A 107 14.27 -12.18 -13.75
CA ARG A 107 13.11 -12.03 -14.63
C ARG A 107 12.15 -13.20 -14.45
N LEU A 108 12.63 -14.45 -14.52
CA LEU A 108 11.78 -15.63 -14.31
C LEU A 108 11.17 -15.65 -12.90
N LYS A 109 11.96 -15.32 -11.87
CA LYS A 109 11.48 -15.25 -10.48
C LYS A 109 10.29 -14.29 -10.36
N ARG A 110 10.43 -13.07 -10.88
CA ARG A 110 9.37 -12.05 -10.85
C ARG A 110 8.19 -12.42 -11.74
N LEU A 111 8.46 -13.05 -12.87
CA LEU A 111 7.45 -13.51 -13.80
C LEU A 111 6.53 -14.55 -13.15
N ARG A 112 7.11 -15.54 -12.45
CA ARG A 112 6.33 -16.53 -11.68
C ARG A 112 5.48 -15.90 -10.59
N GLU A 113 6.03 -14.93 -9.85
CA GLU A 113 5.25 -14.20 -8.84
C GLU A 113 4.09 -13.43 -9.48
N ARG A 114 4.32 -12.74 -10.60
CA ARG A 114 3.23 -12.05 -11.32
C ARG A 114 2.16 -13.01 -11.79
N MET A 115 2.55 -14.18 -12.30
CA MET A 115 1.64 -15.22 -12.80
C MET A 115 0.91 -16.00 -11.71
N ARG A 116 1.24 -15.79 -10.44
CA ARG A 116 0.59 -16.49 -9.33
C ARG A 116 -0.90 -16.18 -9.32
N THR A 117 -1.70 -17.21 -9.53
CA THR A 117 -3.15 -17.15 -9.41
C THR A 117 -3.58 -17.58 -8.02
N TRP A 118 -4.64 -16.97 -7.50
CA TRP A 118 -5.32 -17.46 -6.32
C TRP A 118 -6.09 -18.73 -6.69
N SER A 119 -5.83 -19.84 -6.00
CA SER A 119 -6.64 -21.04 -6.18
C SER A 119 -8.01 -20.85 -5.53
N GLU A 120 -8.99 -21.64 -5.96
CA GLU A 120 -10.31 -21.68 -5.31
C GLU A 120 -10.21 -22.00 -3.81
N ALA A 121 -9.24 -22.83 -3.43
CA ALA A 121 -8.96 -23.13 -2.03
C ALA A 121 -8.45 -21.90 -1.27
N ASP A 122 -7.55 -21.12 -1.88
CA ASP A 122 -7.02 -19.88 -1.28
C ASP A 122 -8.14 -18.83 -1.11
N VAL A 123 -8.99 -18.66 -2.13
CA VAL A 123 -10.12 -17.72 -2.07
C VAL A 123 -11.13 -18.14 -1.01
N ARG A 124 -11.43 -19.45 -0.91
CA ARG A 124 -12.32 -19.98 0.13
C ARG A 124 -11.74 -19.78 1.53
N ALA A 125 -10.46 -20.10 1.72
CA ALA A 125 -9.76 -19.89 2.98
C ALA A 125 -9.75 -18.41 3.38
N LEU A 126 -9.52 -17.50 2.42
CA LEU A 126 -9.58 -16.06 2.64
C LEU A 126 -10.95 -15.61 3.13
N ARG A 127 -12.04 -16.08 2.50
CA ARG A 127 -13.40 -15.78 2.93
C ARG A 127 -13.66 -16.28 4.35
N MET A 128 -13.32 -17.54 4.63
CA MET A 128 -13.50 -18.11 5.96
C MET A 128 -12.71 -17.35 7.04
N ALA A 129 -11.46 -16.98 6.75
CA ALA A 129 -10.63 -16.22 7.67
C ALA A 129 -11.20 -14.81 7.92
N HIS A 130 -11.68 -14.15 6.86
CA HIS A 130 -12.32 -12.85 6.97
C HIS A 130 -13.62 -12.92 7.78
N ASP A 131 -14.48 -13.91 7.52
CA ASP A 131 -15.75 -14.09 8.22
C ASP A 131 -15.54 -14.40 9.70
N TYR A 132 -14.57 -15.26 10.01
CA TYR A 132 -14.16 -15.53 11.39
C TYR A 132 -13.68 -14.25 12.08
N TRP A 133 -12.78 -13.48 11.45
CA TRP A 133 -12.32 -12.23 12.03
C TRP A 133 -13.47 -11.23 12.23
N ALA A 134 -14.38 -11.10 11.27
CA ALA A 134 -15.51 -10.17 11.38
C ALA A 134 -16.41 -10.48 12.58
N GLN A 135 -16.63 -11.76 12.86
CA GLN A 135 -17.45 -12.23 13.99
C GLN A 135 -16.70 -12.19 15.32
N ASN A 136 -15.39 -12.45 15.32
CA ASN A 136 -14.59 -12.66 16.52
C ASN A 136 -13.53 -11.56 16.78
N LYS A 137 -13.54 -10.45 16.04
CA LYS A 137 -12.53 -9.38 16.19
C LYS A 137 -12.41 -8.89 17.63
N PHE A 138 -13.52 -8.80 18.36
CA PHE A 138 -13.50 -8.36 19.76
C PHE A 138 -13.05 -9.44 20.73
N ASP A 139 -13.18 -10.73 20.39
CA ASP A 139 -12.55 -11.82 21.14
C ASP A 139 -11.03 -11.73 21.02
N VAL A 140 -10.53 -11.50 19.81
CA VAL A 140 -9.10 -11.30 19.53
C VAL A 140 -8.58 -10.06 20.26
N ILE A 141 -9.32 -8.94 20.20
CA ILE A 141 -8.96 -7.70 20.91
C ILE A 141 -8.89 -7.94 22.42
N ALA A 142 -9.93 -8.55 23.01
CA ALA A 142 -10.00 -8.83 24.44
C ALA A 142 -8.81 -9.67 24.93
N GLN A 143 -8.41 -10.69 24.16
CA GLN A 143 -7.22 -11.50 24.45
C GLN A 143 -5.93 -10.66 24.44
N LYS A 144 -5.83 -9.70 23.52
CA LYS A 144 -4.65 -8.84 23.36
C LYS A 144 -4.58 -7.64 24.30
N MET A 145 -5.68 -7.25 24.94
CA MET A 145 -5.73 -6.08 25.83
C MET A 145 -4.63 -6.09 26.90
N LEU A 146 -4.35 -7.24 27.53
CA LEU A 146 -3.30 -7.35 28.54
C LEU A 146 -1.89 -7.19 27.94
N GLU A 147 -1.66 -7.74 26.75
CA GLU A 147 -0.37 -7.59 26.05
C GLU A 147 -0.08 -6.13 25.69
N PHE A 148 -1.12 -5.32 25.49
CA PHE A 148 -1.03 -3.89 25.26
C PHE A 148 -1.07 -3.04 26.54
N GLY A 149 -0.93 -3.66 27.71
CA GLY A 149 -0.78 -2.95 28.98
C GLY A 149 -2.08 -2.62 29.72
N ALA A 150 -3.21 -3.24 29.34
CA ALA A 150 -4.39 -3.21 30.21
C ALA A 150 -4.05 -3.83 31.57
N GLN A 151 -4.52 -3.19 32.63
CA GLN A 151 -4.26 -3.64 34.00
C GLN A 151 -5.17 -4.82 34.42
N GLU A 152 -6.25 -5.05 33.68
CA GLU A 152 -7.24 -6.08 33.96
C GLU A 152 -7.78 -6.73 32.69
N LYS A 153 -8.47 -7.87 32.86
CA LYS A 153 -9.07 -8.63 31.75
C LYS A 153 -10.36 -7.96 31.31
N TRP A 154 -10.43 -7.60 30.04
CA TRP A 154 -11.64 -7.06 29.41
C TRP A 154 -12.38 -8.15 28.64
N THR A 155 -13.70 -8.19 28.77
CA THR A 155 -14.52 -9.09 27.96
C THR A 155 -14.71 -8.54 26.54
N PRO A 156 -14.93 -9.40 25.53
CA PRO A 156 -15.17 -8.98 24.15
C PRO A 156 -16.29 -7.94 24.03
N LYS A 157 -17.37 -8.11 24.80
CA LYS A 157 -18.53 -7.20 24.82
C LYS A 157 -18.18 -5.81 25.37
N GLN A 158 -17.31 -5.73 26.38
CA GLN A 158 -16.84 -4.45 26.91
C GLN A 158 -15.94 -3.70 25.91
N CYS A 159 -15.02 -4.43 25.27
CA CYS A 159 -14.19 -3.88 24.19
C CYS A 159 -15.06 -3.36 23.03
N ALA A 160 -16.07 -4.13 22.61
CA ALA A 160 -16.99 -3.74 21.54
C ALA A 160 -17.76 -2.46 21.87
N ARG A 161 -18.31 -2.37 23.09
CA ARG A 161 -19.03 -1.17 23.54
C ARG A 161 -18.12 0.06 23.58
N LYS A 162 -16.92 -0.07 24.14
CA LYS A 162 -15.96 1.04 24.21
C LYS A 162 -15.47 1.49 22.84
N TRP A 163 -15.26 0.55 21.91
CA TRP A 163 -14.93 0.89 20.53
C TRP A 163 -16.07 1.65 19.84
N ALA A 164 -17.32 1.20 20.01
CA ALA A 164 -18.47 1.86 19.43
C ALA A 164 -18.70 3.29 19.97
N GLU A 165 -18.47 3.53 21.26
CA GLU A 165 -18.49 4.87 21.86
C GLU A 165 -17.48 5.79 21.16
N GLN A 166 -16.24 5.33 20.97
CA GLN A 166 -15.19 6.10 20.32
C GLN A 166 -15.44 6.36 18.83
N GLU A 167 -15.95 5.38 18.09
CA GLU A 167 -16.35 5.57 16.68
C GLU A 167 -17.50 6.57 16.55
N CYS A 168 -18.47 6.55 17.48
CA CYS A 168 -19.57 7.51 17.51
C CYS A 168 -19.09 8.95 17.83
N ASP A 169 -18.16 9.09 18.78
CA ASP A 169 -17.56 10.39 19.14
C ASP A 169 -16.63 10.93 18.04
N THR A 170 -15.95 10.04 17.31
CA THR A 170 -15.02 10.44 16.23
C THR A 170 -15.75 10.73 14.91
N ALA A 171 -16.95 10.18 14.71
CA ALA A 171 -17.76 10.38 13.50
C ALA A 171 -18.52 11.73 13.45
N LEU A 172 -18.37 12.60 14.46
CA LEU A 172 -19.07 13.88 14.55
C LEU A 172 -18.08 15.07 14.45
N PRO A 173 -18.02 15.78 13.31
CA PRO A 173 -17.27 17.03 13.24
C PRO A 173 -18.15 18.20 13.73
N THR A 174 -17.75 18.77 14.87
CA THR A 174 -17.95 20.18 15.27
C THR A 174 -19.38 20.62 15.67
N PRO A 175 -19.56 21.28 16.83
CA PRO A 175 -20.86 21.82 17.23
C PRO A 175 -21.30 22.94 16.29
N LEU A 176 -22.51 22.81 15.73
CA LEU A 176 -23.23 23.92 15.09
C LEU A 176 -23.39 25.05 16.12
N PRO A 177 -22.90 26.28 15.86
CA PRO A 177 -23.19 27.39 16.73
C PRO A 177 -24.67 27.74 16.55
N GLN A 178 -25.34 27.83 17.68
CA GLN A 178 -26.67 28.37 17.88
C GLN A 178 -26.85 29.68 17.10
N LEU A 179 -27.62 29.64 16.00
CA LEU A 179 -28.05 30.83 15.29
C LEU A 179 -29.57 31.00 15.43
N ASP A 180 -29.90 31.94 16.32
CA ASP A 180 -31.09 32.78 16.34
C ASP A 180 -32.48 32.12 16.36
N GLN A 181 -32.97 31.92 17.60
CA GLN A 181 -34.36 32.26 17.90
C GLN A 181 -34.57 33.72 17.47
N HIS A 182 -35.40 33.99 16.46
CA HIS A 182 -36.33 35.13 16.30
C HIS A 182 -36.71 35.31 14.82
N ALA A 183 -37.64 34.48 14.35
CA ALA A 183 -38.52 34.86 13.25
C ALA A 183 -39.89 34.24 13.49
N GLN A 184 -40.68 34.93 14.32
CA GLN A 184 -42.13 34.85 14.26
C GLN A 184 -42.60 35.29 12.85
N HIS A 185 -43.88 35.09 12.57
CA HIS A 185 -44.63 35.48 11.36
C HIS A 185 -45.02 34.34 10.40
N SER A 186 -45.95 33.52 10.90
CA SER A 186 -47.30 33.29 10.31
C SER A 186 -47.45 33.22 8.78
N PHE A 187 -47.82 32.04 8.27
CA PHE A 187 -48.94 31.92 7.33
C PHE A 187 -49.53 30.49 7.36
N THR A 188 -50.82 30.38 7.67
CA THR A 188 -51.60 29.14 7.54
C THR A 188 -52.50 29.27 6.28
N PRO A 189 -52.68 28.23 5.46
CA PRO A 189 -53.65 28.27 4.38
C PRO A 189 -55.00 27.69 4.86
N TYR A 190 -56.03 28.52 4.87
CA TYR A 190 -57.42 28.12 5.14
C TYR A 190 -58.34 28.67 4.04
N SER A 191 -58.77 27.80 3.12
CA SER A 191 -60.07 27.84 2.41
C SER A 191 -60.27 26.47 1.76
N MET A 192 -61.03 25.56 2.38
CA MET A 192 -62.49 25.35 2.28
C MET A 192 -63.04 25.01 0.87
N SER A 193 -63.58 23.79 0.79
CA SER A 193 -64.42 23.10 -0.24
C SER A 193 -65.80 23.80 -0.42
N PRO A 194 -66.83 23.38 -1.22
CA PRO A 194 -67.05 22.12 -2.01
C PRO A 194 -67.84 22.26 -3.37
N ALA A 195 -67.99 21.15 -4.12
CA ALA A 195 -69.25 20.65 -4.75
C ALA A 195 -69.01 19.73 -5.98
N GLU A 196 -69.50 18.49 -5.91
CA GLU A 196 -69.68 17.57 -7.06
C GLU A 196 -70.86 18.02 -7.96
N PRO A 197 -70.91 17.56 -9.24
CA PRO A 197 -71.71 16.36 -9.52
C PRO A 197 -71.09 15.38 -10.53
N ALA A 198 -71.18 14.10 -10.15
CA ALA A 198 -71.26 12.88 -10.96
C ALA A 198 -71.31 13.03 -12.50
N THR A 199 -70.35 12.38 -13.18
CA THR A 199 -70.66 11.59 -14.39
C THR A 199 -69.76 10.35 -14.47
N THR A 200 -70.40 9.21 -14.22
CA THR A 200 -69.95 7.86 -14.50
C THR A 200 -69.66 7.67 -15.99
N PHE A 201 -68.43 7.32 -16.37
CA PHE A 201 -68.19 6.53 -17.58
C PHE A 201 -66.84 5.80 -17.54
N LEU A 202 -66.88 4.52 -17.19
CA LEU A 202 -66.05 3.46 -17.76
C LEU A 202 -67.05 2.49 -18.43
N PRO A 203 -66.71 1.65 -19.45
CA PRO A 203 -65.37 1.13 -19.76
C PRO A 203 -65.08 0.93 -21.28
N TYR A 204 -63.94 0.27 -21.54
CA TYR A 204 -63.71 -0.73 -22.60
C TYR A 204 -62.77 -0.34 -23.76
N MET A 205 -61.56 -0.92 -23.72
CA MET A 205 -60.72 -1.17 -24.91
C MET A 205 -61.33 -2.31 -25.73
N PRO A 206 -61.06 -2.40 -27.04
CA PRO A 206 -60.13 -3.46 -27.44
C PRO A 206 -59.22 -3.15 -28.64
N SER A 207 -58.09 -3.86 -28.61
CA SER A 207 -57.18 -4.33 -29.68
C SER A 207 -56.42 -3.33 -30.55
#